data_AF-A0A960BUJ5-F1
#
_entry.id   AF-A0A960BUJ5-F1
#
_cell.length_a   1.000
_cell.length_b   1.000
_cell.length_c   1.000
_cell.angle_alpha   90.00
_cell.angle_beta   90.00
_cell.angle_gamma   90.00
#
_symmetry.space_group_name_H-M   'P 1'
#
loop_
_entity.id
_entity.type
_entity.pdbx_description
1 polymer ?
#
loop_
_entity_poly.entity_id
_entity_poly.type
_entity_poly.pdbx_seq_one_letter_code
_entity_poly.pdbx_strand_id
1 'polypeptide(L)'
;PTPTPSPTKEPEQTETRSLTALVLPVAGLLLVVGWPVLVAWRRRRVRGRYCTGDPDERVEGAWRYVRTTRKRLGQALADTSSPAAYAADPATERGLSSLAAMTETAMYAPEQLTDSDADQAWTLADGVVAAAVKHASWSRKLRWWLLPQRR
;
A
#
# COMPACT_ATOMS: atom_id res chain seq x y z
N PRO A 1 -29.87 -12.08 72.14
CA PRO A 1 -30.22 -11.38 70.88
C PRO A 1 -28.93 -10.90 70.20
N THR A 2 -28.44 -11.68 69.24
CA THR A 2 -27.29 -11.40 68.36
C THR A 2 -27.45 -12.35 67.17
N PRO A 3 -27.09 -12.03 65.91
CA PRO A 3 -26.24 -10.91 65.43
C PRO A 3 -26.83 -10.06 64.29
N THR A 4 -26.27 -8.86 64.09
CA THR A 4 -26.43 -8.04 62.88
C THR A 4 -25.32 -8.42 61.88
N PRO A 5 -25.62 -8.82 60.64
CA PRO A 5 -24.59 -9.00 59.62
C PRO A 5 -24.09 -7.63 59.13
N SER A 6 -22.76 -7.44 59.13
CA SER A 6 -22.13 -6.33 58.44
C SER A 6 -22.14 -6.58 56.92
N PRO A 7 -22.36 -5.57 56.08
CA PRO A 7 -22.33 -5.75 54.63
C PRO A 7 -20.89 -5.97 54.17
N THR A 8 -20.65 -7.13 53.58
CA THR A 8 -19.45 -7.45 52.80
C THR A 8 -19.31 -6.44 51.66
N LYS A 9 -18.25 -5.62 51.68
CA LYS A 9 -17.84 -4.85 50.49
C LYS A 9 -17.36 -5.84 49.42
N GLU A 10 -18.14 -6.01 48.37
CA GLU A 10 -17.69 -6.70 47.15
C GLU A 10 -16.53 -5.91 46.51
N PRO A 11 -15.45 -6.58 46.07
CA PRO A 11 -14.30 -5.91 45.48
C PRO A 11 -14.60 -5.46 44.04
N GLU A 12 -13.97 -4.35 43.69
CA GLU A 12 -13.98 -3.56 42.46
C GLU A 12 -13.64 -4.35 41.17
N GLN A 13 -14.42 -5.36 40.81
CA GLN A 13 -14.19 -6.18 39.59
C GLN A 13 -14.80 -5.59 38.31
N THR A 14 -15.60 -4.51 38.42
CA THR A 14 -16.35 -3.96 37.28
C THR A 14 -15.51 -3.03 36.41
N GLU A 15 -14.52 -2.32 36.96
CA GLU A 15 -13.78 -1.29 36.23
C GLU A 15 -12.80 -1.86 35.18
N THR A 16 -12.08 -2.93 35.52
CA THR A 16 -11.10 -3.55 34.62
C THR A 16 -11.74 -4.24 33.42
N ARG A 17 -12.97 -4.75 33.58
CA ARG A 17 -13.75 -5.42 32.52
C ARG A 17 -14.32 -4.42 31.51
N SER A 18 -14.71 -3.22 31.96
CA SER A 18 -15.19 -2.15 31.08
C SER A 18 -14.07 -1.50 30.27
N LEU A 19 -12.89 -1.28 30.87
CA LEU A 19 -11.74 -0.72 30.15
C LEU A 19 -11.23 -1.67 29.06
N THR A 20 -11.13 -2.97 29.33
CA THR A 20 -10.71 -3.95 28.31
C THR A 20 -11.72 -4.11 27.18
N ALA A 21 -13.03 -4.05 27.49
CA ALA A 21 -14.09 -4.12 26.48
C ALA A 21 -14.08 -2.94 25.50
N LEU A 22 -13.57 -1.77 25.91
CA LEU A 22 -13.48 -0.57 25.08
C LEU A 22 -12.10 -0.44 24.38
N VAL A 23 -11.03 -0.93 25.01
CA VAL A 23 -9.69 -0.93 24.43
C VAL A 23 -9.58 -1.87 23.22
N LEU A 24 -10.21 -3.06 23.25
CA LEU A 24 -10.16 -4.01 22.13
C LEU A 24 -10.71 -3.46 20.80
N PRO A 25 -11.93 -2.86 20.75
CA PRO A 25 -12.46 -2.30 19.52
C PRO A 25 -11.71 -1.04 19.08
N VAL A 26 -11.24 -0.21 20.01
CA VAL A 26 -10.43 0.99 19.69
C VAL A 26 -9.06 0.59 19.14
N ALA A 27 -8.41 -0.41 19.75
CA ALA A 27 -7.17 -0.98 19.23
C ALA A 27 -7.40 -1.61 17.86
N GLY A 28 -8.48 -2.35 17.67
CA GLY A 28 -8.87 -2.90 16.36
C GLY A 28 -9.08 -1.81 15.31
N LEU A 29 -9.77 -0.72 15.66
CA LEU A 29 -9.98 0.42 14.76
C LEU A 29 -8.67 1.13 14.42
N LEU A 30 -7.80 1.37 15.41
CA LEU A 30 -6.47 1.94 15.19
C LEU A 30 -5.58 1.02 14.36
N LEU A 31 -5.72 -0.31 14.49
CA LEU A 31 -5.00 -1.26 13.66
C LEU A 31 -5.58 -1.28 12.23
N VAL A 32 -6.88 -1.07 12.04
CA VAL A 32 -7.47 -0.97 10.70
C VAL A 32 -7.10 0.34 10.00
N VAL A 33 -7.04 1.46 10.74
CA VAL A 33 -6.83 2.81 10.19
C VAL A 33 -5.36 3.25 10.22
N GLY A 34 -4.64 2.96 11.30
CA GLY A 34 -3.23 3.34 11.48
C GLY A 34 -2.26 2.44 10.70
N TRP A 35 -2.61 1.17 10.49
CA TRP A 35 -1.80 0.24 9.71
C TRP A 35 -1.59 0.64 8.24
N PRO A 36 -2.63 1.07 7.48
CA PRO A 36 -2.42 1.55 6.12
C PRO A 36 -1.57 2.82 6.06
N VAL A 37 -1.68 3.71 7.05
CA VAL A 37 -0.84 4.92 7.16
C VAL A 37 0.61 4.55 7.45
N LEU A 38 0.84 3.63 8.38
CA LEU A 38 2.19 3.17 8.75
C LEU A 38 2.90 2.53 7.56
N VAL A 39 2.18 1.80 6.71
CA VAL A 39 2.77 1.19 5.52
C VAL A 39 2.85 2.12 4.33
N ALA A 40 1.95 3.08 4.17
CA ALA A 40 2.17 4.19 3.26
C ALA A 40 3.47 4.92 3.63
N TRP A 41 3.70 5.18 4.92
CA TRP A 41 4.93 5.80 5.43
C TRP A 41 6.17 4.91 5.23
N ARG A 42 6.07 3.60 5.53
CA ARG A 42 7.17 2.66 5.31
C ARG A 42 7.50 2.50 3.83
N ARG A 43 6.49 2.48 2.96
CA ARG A 43 6.66 2.51 1.50
C ARG A 43 7.29 3.82 1.04
N ARG A 44 6.92 4.98 1.60
CA ARG A 44 7.59 6.27 1.32
C ARG A 44 9.07 6.24 1.71
N ARG A 45 9.44 5.60 2.81
CA ARG A 45 10.86 5.39 3.17
C ARG A 45 11.59 4.48 2.18
N VAL A 46 10.96 3.39 1.74
CA VAL A 46 11.56 2.48 0.73
C VAL A 46 11.63 3.16 -0.64
N ARG A 47 10.64 3.99 -0.98
CA ARG A 47 10.65 4.88 -2.17
C ARG A 47 11.83 5.82 -2.18
N GLY A 48 12.30 6.30 -1.02
CA GLY A 48 13.53 7.09 -0.95
C GLY A 48 14.77 6.42 -1.57
N ARG A 49 14.73 5.09 -1.79
CA ARG A 49 15.80 4.36 -2.51
C ARG A 49 15.57 4.18 -4.00
N TYR A 50 14.34 4.36 -4.48
CA TYR A 50 13.96 4.27 -5.90
C TYR A 50 13.68 5.65 -6.52
N CYS A 51 13.57 6.70 -5.69
CA CYS A 51 13.42 8.08 -6.11
C CYS A 51 14.77 8.84 -6.18
N THR A 52 15.88 8.17 -5.94
CA THR A 52 17.24 8.74 -6.07
C THR A 52 17.76 8.47 -7.46
N GLY A 53 18.01 9.52 -8.24
CA GLY A 53 18.45 9.44 -9.62
C GLY A 53 17.79 10.51 -10.48
N ASP A 54 18.05 10.46 -11.78
CA ASP A 54 17.42 11.34 -12.76
C ASP A 54 15.91 11.06 -12.86
N PRO A 55 15.08 12.06 -13.21
CA PRO A 55 13.63 11.92 -13.30
C PRO A 55 13.18 10.75 -14.19
N ASP A 56 13.89 10.47 -15.27
CA ASP A 56 13.62 9.33 -16.16
C ASP A 56 13.80 7.99 -15.42
N GLU A 57 14.88 7.81 -14.66
CA GLU A 57 15.13 6.61 -13.84
C GLU A 57 14.04 6.43 -12.76
N ARG A 58 13.55 7.55 -12.20
CA ARG A 58 12.47 7.53 -11.21
C ARG A 58 11.15 7.04 -11.81
N VAL A 59 10.85 7.41 -13.07
CA VAL A 59 9.66 6.96 -13.80
C VAL A 59 9.78 5.47 -14.17
N GLU A 60 10.94 5.04 -14.66
CA GLU A 60 11.20 3.61 -14.91
C GLU A 60 11.08 2.77 -13.63
N GLY A 61 11.58 3.30 -12.52
CA GLY A 61 11.46 2.72 -11.19
C GLY A 61 10.01 2.53 -10.77
N ALA A 62 9.15 3.52 -11.03
CA ALA A 62 7.72 3.45 -10.75
C ALA A 62 7.04 2.31 -11.56
N TRP A 63 7.38 2.17 -12.84
CA TRP A 63 6.86 1.10 -13.69
C TRP A 63 7.31 -0.30 -13.24
N ARG A 64 8.60 -0.46 -12.92
CA ARG A 64 9.15 -1.71 -12.39
C ARG A 64 8.50 -2.10 -11.05
N TYR A 65 8.22 -1.11 -10.21
CA TYR A 65 7.53 -1.31 -8.95
C TYR A 65 6.08 -1.81 -9.15
N VAL A 66 5.34 -1.26 -10.10
CA VAL A 66 3.97 -1.74 -10.42
C VAL A 66 4.02 -3.18 -10.92
N ARG A 67 4.89 -3.51 -11.88
CA ARG A 67 5.02 -4.86 -12.44
C ARG A 67 5.35 -5.90 -11.37
N THR A 68 6.37 -5.64 -10.55
CA THR A 68 6.77 -6.56 -9.47
C THR A 68 5.68 -6.72 -8.42
N THR A 69 4.96 -5.65 -8.08
CA THR A 69 3.86 -5.69 -7.10
C THR A 69 2.67 -6.47 -7.63
N ARG A 70 2.24 -6.21 -8.87
CA ARG A 70 1.15 -6.94 -9.53
C ARG A 70 1.45 -8.42 -9.70
N LYS A 71 2.70 -8.78 -10.05
CA LYS A 71 3.16 -10.19 -10.09
C LYS A 71 3.01 -10.87 -8.72
N ARG A 72 3.35 -10.20 -7.61
CA ARG A 72 3.16 -10.73 -6.24
C ARG A 72 1.69 -10.86 -5.82
N LEU A 73 0.84 -9.97 -6.30
CA LEU A 73 -0.62 -10.03 -6.08
C LEU A 73 -1.30 -11.10 -6.96
N GLY A 74 -0.54 -11.75 -7.87
CA GLY A 74 -1.02 -12.77 -8.78
C GLY A 74 -1.87 -12.21 -9.91
N GLN A 75 -1.64 -10.95 -10.27
CA GLN A 75 -2.22 -10.23 -11.41
C GLN A 75 -1.07 -9.79 -12.33
N ALA A 76 -0.19 -10.74 -12.70
CA ALA A 76 1.00 -10.42 -13.47
C ALA A 76 0.63 -9.77 -14.82
N LEU A 77 1.34 -8.69 -15.15
CA LEU A 77 1.37 -8.21 -16.53
C LEU A 77 2.13 -9.24 -17.38
N ALA A 78 1.80 -9.32 -18.67
CA ALA A 78 2.50 -10.19 -19.59
C ALA A 78 3.97 -9.74 -19.68
N ASP A 79 4.89 -10.67 -19.39
CA ASP A 79 6.34 -10.39 -19.39
C ASP A 79 6.85 -10.00 -20.80
N THR A 80 6.08 -10.33 -21.85
CA THR A 80 6.36 -10.00 -23.26
C THR A 80 5.80 -8.66 -23.72
N SER A 81 4.98 -7.99 -22.92
CA SER A 81 4.34 -6.73 -23.30
C SER A 81 5.21 -5.54 -22.90
N SER A 82 5.53 -4.70 -23.88
CA SER A 82 6.23 -3.44 -23.67
C SER A 82 5.32 -2.42 -22.96
N PRO A 83 5.90 -1.38 -22.32
CA PRO A 83 5.11 -0.24 -21.82
C PRO A 83 4.22 0.35 -22.93
N ALA A 84 4.76 0.49 -24.14
CA ALA A 84 4.03 0.97 -25.30
C ALA A 84 2.75 0.17 -25.61
N ALA A 85 2.81 -1.15 -25.49
CA ALA A 85 1.64 -2.01 -25.70
C ALA A 85 0.53 -1.72 -24.66
N TYR A 86 0.89 -1.41 -23.41
CA TYR A 86 -0.06 -1.04 -22.36
C TYR A 86 -0.55 0.41 -22.48
N ALA A 87 0.24 1.31 -23.06
CA ALA A 87 -0.18 2.67 -23.35
C ALA A 87 -1.18 2.72 -24.51
N ALA A 88 -0.97 1.89 -25.54
CA ALA A 88 -1.79 1.84 -26.75
C ALA A 88 -3.08 1.01 -26.59
N ASP A 89 -3.15 0.12 -25.60
CA ASP A 89 -4.31 -0.76 -25.40
C ASP A 89 -5.49 -0.01 -24.72
N PRO A 90 -6.63 0.16 -25.40
CA PRO A 90 -7.80 0.84 -24.82
C PRO A 90 -8.49 0.03 -23.70
N ALA A 91 -8.21 -1.27 -23.59
CA ALA A 91 -8.73 -2.11 -22.51
C ALA A 91 -7.90 -1.98 -21.22
N THR A 92 -6.73 -1.34 -21.28
CA THR A 92 -5.86 -1.13 -20.13
C THR A 92 -6.42 -0.04 -19.21
N GLU A 93 -6.37 -0.30 -17.90
CA GLU A 93 -6.80 0.65 -16.87
C GLU A 93 -6.08 2.00 -17.02
N ARG A 94 -6.82 3.12 -17.01
CA ARG A 94 -6.27 4.47 -17.29
C ARG A 94 -5.01 4.82 -16.50
N GLY A 95 -4.95 4.44 -15.21
CA GLY A 95 -3.78 4.73 -14.38
C GLY A 95 -2.53 3.95 -14.84
N LEU A 96 -2.72 2.73 -15.35
CA LEU A 96 -1.65 1.91 -15.89
C LEU A 96 -1.23 2.38 -17.28
N SER A 97 -2.17 2.71 -18.16
CA SER A 97 -1.85 3.21 -19.50
C SER A 97 -1.13 4.56 -19.45
N SER A 98 -1.55 5.46 -18.57
CA SER A 98 -0.89 6.76 -18.36
C SER A 98 0.54 6.59 -17.84
N LEU A 99 0.76 5.69 -16.87
CA LEU A 99 2.10 5.39 -16.38
C LEU A 99 2.96 4.73 -17.47
N ALA A 100 2.37 3.86 -18.28
CA ALA A 100 3.06 3.19 -19.37
C ALA A 100 3.51 4.17 -20.45
N ALA A 101 2.67 5.16 -20.79
CA ALA A 101 3.01 6.25 -21.70
C ALA A 101 4.18 7.09 -21.16
N MET A 102 4.13 7.50 -19.88
CA MET A 102 5.24 8.25 -19.26
C MET A 102 6.54 7.45 -19.25
N THR A 103 6.46 6.13 -19.08
CA THR A 103 7.65 5.24 -19.14
C THR A 103 8.19 5.12 -20.56
N GLU A 104 7.32 5.09 -21.57
CA GLU A 104 7.73 5.10 -22.97
C GLU A 104 8.40 6.42 -23.35
N THR A 105 7.86 7.55 -22.88
CA THR A 105 8.51 8.86 -23.01
C THR A 105 9.88 8.87 -22.34
N ALA A 106 10.00 8.37 -21.09
CA ALA A 106 11.28 8.29 -20.39
C ALA A 106 12.34 7.47 -21.15
N MET A 107 11.93 6.41 -21.84
CA MET A 107 12.84 5.50 -22.53
C MET A 107 13.26 5.97 -23.93
N TYR A 108 12.39 6.70 -24.63
CA TYR A 108 12.56 6.96 -26.07
C TYR A 108 12.41 8.42 -26.48
N ALA A 109 11.90 9.30 -25.62
CA ALA A 109 11.80 10.71 -25.95
C ALA A 109 13.16 11.41 -25.76
N PRO A 110 13.49 12.37 -26.63
CA PRO A 110 14.71 13.18 -26.47
C PRO A 110 14.58 14.24 -25.36
N GLU A 111 13.36 14.51 -24.91
CA GLU A 111 13.05 15.48 -23.87
C GLU A 111 13.13 14.80 -22.49
N GLN A 112 13.94 15.39 -21.60
CA GLN A 112 14.11 14.90 -20.24
C GLN A 112 12.84 15.17 -19.43
N LEU A 113 12.35 14.18 -18.70
CA LEU A 113 11.22 14.37 -17.82
C LEU A 113 11.60 15.29 -16.65
N THR A 114 10.60 15.96 -16.08
CA THR A 114 10.81 16.80 -14.91
C THR A 114 10.60 16.03 -13.61
N ASP A 115 11.07 16.57 -12.49
CA ASP A 115 10.77 16.00 -11.18
C ASP A 115 9.26 15.92 -10.88
N SER A 116 8.46 16.86 -11.42
CA SER A 116 7.00 16.81 -11.33
C SER A 116 6.42 15.61 -12.07
N ASP A 117 6.96 15.26 -13.23
CA ASP A 117 6.52 14.09 -14.00
C ASP A 117 6.88 12.80 -13.25
N ALA A 118 8.06 12.75 -12.63
CA ALA A 118 8.44 11.64 -11.78
C ALA A 118 7.47 11.47 -10.59
N ASP A 119 7.10 12.55 -9.91
CA ASP A 119 6.15 12.50 -8.79
C ASP A 119 4.74 12.09 -9.25
N GLN A 120 4.32 12.55 -10.43
CA GLN A 120 3.06 12.15 -11.05
C GLN A 120 3.05 10.66 -11.40
N ALA A 121 4.13 10.15 -12.01
CA ALA A 121 4.28 8.73 -12.31
C ALA A 121 4.19 7.87 -11.05
N TRP A 122 4.81 8.31 -9.95
CA TRP A 122 4.70 7.63 -8.66
C TRP A 122 3.29 7.67 -8.07
N THR A 123 2.57 8.77 -8.26
CA THR A 123 1.16 8.88 -7.83
C THR A 123 0.27 7.92 -8.61
N LEU A 124 0.47 7.81 -9.93
CA LEU A 124 -0.23 6.84 -10.79
C LEU A 124 0.09 5.41 -10.38
N ALA A 125 1.37 5.10 -10.13
CA ALA A 125 1.82 3.78 -9.67
C ALA A 125 1.15 3.37 -8.35
N ASP A 126 1.03 4.29 -7.39
CA ASP A 126 0.31 4.04 -6.13
C ASP A 126 -1.16 3.76 -6.35
N GLY A 127 -1.82 4.53 -7.22
CA GLY A 127 -3.23 4.33 -7.58
C GLY A 127 -3.47 2.94 -8.16
N VAL A 128 -2.65 2.53 -9.13
CA VAL A 128 -2.71 1.21 -9.79
C VAL A 128 -2.47 0.08 -8.79
N VAL A 129 -1.50 0.24 -7.90
CA VAL A 129 -1.20 -0.76 -6.87
C VAL A 129 -2.31 -0.80 -5.82
N ALA A 130 -2.88 0.33 -5.41
CA ALA A 130 -3.99 0.39 -4.48
C ALA A 130 -5.24 -0.30 -5.04
N ALA A 131 -5.54 -0.09 -6.33
CA ALA A 131 -6.60 -0.80 -7.03
C ALA A 131 -6.33 -2.31 -7.06
N ALA A 132 -5.12 -2.73 -7.45
CA ALA A 132 -4.72 -4.14 -7.47
C ALA A 132 -4.83 -4.79 -6.08
N VAL A 133 -4.40 -4.09 -5.02
CA VAL A 133 -4.56 -4.53 -3.64
C VAL A 133 -6.03 -4.64 -3.29
N LYS A 134 -6.88 -3.65 -3.62
CA LYS A 134 -8.32 -3.68 -3.31
C LYS A 134 -8.98 -4.96 -3.82
N HIS A 135 -8.67 -5.35 -5.06
CA HIS A 135 -9.18 -6.56 -5.72
C HIS A 135 -8.49 -7.87 -5.30
N ALA A 136 -7.38 -7.81 -4.57
CA ALA A 136 -6.69 -9.00 -4.08
C ALA A 136 -7.42 -9.65 -2.89
N SER A 137 -7.37 -10.99 -2.84
CA SER A 137 -7.82 -11.79 -1.69
C SER A 137 -7.12 -11.36 -0.39
N TRP A 138 -7.82 -11.44 0.73
CA TRP A 138 -7.31 -11.09 2.06
C TRP A 138 -6.02 -11.84 2.41
N SER A 139 -5.87 -13.10 2.00
CA SER A 139 -4.63 -13.87 2.21
C SER A 139 -3.45 -13.32 1.40
N ARG A 140 -3.68 -12.86 0.17
CA ARG A 140 -2.67 -12.21 -0.66
C ARG A 140 -2.32 -10.81 -0.17
N LYS A 141 -3.30 -10.07 0.37
CA LYS A 141 -3.07 -8.83 1.11
C LYS A 141 -2.11 -9.13 2.26
N LEU A 142 -2.51 -9.97 3.21
CA LEU A 142 -1.69 -10.34 4.37
C LEU A 142 -0.28 -10.77 4.00
N ARG A 143 -0.13 -11.62 2.97
CA ARG A 143 1.18 -12.06 2.47
C ARG A 143 2.01 -10.92 1.88
N TRP A 144 1.37 -9.99 1.16
CA TRP A 144 2.00 -8.77 0.66
C TRP A 144 2.48 -7.86 1.80
N TRP A 145 1.75 -7.83 2.93
CA TRP A 145 2.09 -7.06 4.13
C TRP A 145 3.15 -7.72 5.03
N LEU A 146 3.19 -9.07 5.09
CA LEU A 146 4.02 -9.84 6.03
C LEU A 146 5.38 -10.27 5.47
N LEU A 147 5.49 -10.52 4.16
CA LEU A 147 6.76 -10.96 3.58
C LEU A 147 7.68 -9.75 3.33
N PRO A 148 8.83 -9.63 4.02
CA PRO A 148 9.80 -8.61 3.72
C PRO A 148 10.25 -8.74 2.25
N GLN A 149 10.49 -7.61 1.60
CA GLN A 149 11.12 -7.55 0.30
C GLN A 149 12.56 -8.08 0.43
N ARG A 150 12.75 -9.40 0.34
CA ARG A 150 14.08 -9.95 0.07
C ARG A 150 14.45 -9.55 -1.35
N ARG A 151 15.63 -8.93 -1.42
CA ARG A 151 16.34 -8.44 -2.60
C ARG A 151 16.45 -9.51 -3.67
#